data_AF-A0A257W2B2-F1
#
_entry.id   AF-A0A257W2B2-F1
#
_cell.length_a   1.000
_cell.length_b   1.000
_cell.length_c   1.000
_cell.angle_alpha   90.00
_cell.angle_beta   90.00
_cell.angle_gamma   90.00
#
_symmetry.space_group_name_H-M   'P 1'
#
loop_
_entity.id
_entity.type
_entity.pdbx_description
1 polymer ?
#
loop_
_entity_poly.entity_id
_entity_poly.type
_entity_poly.pdbx_seq_one_letter_code
_entity_poly.pdbx_strand_id
1 'polypeptide(L)'
;MQELLNSIKEWVESPDNEDGEVVDKSLGAYLQQITLLTDSDQKDADADTVKLMTIHAAKGLEFSCVFAGGLEEMLFPNALSINTREELEEERRLFYVVITRAKKNLWITYANARYRFGSLVQNEPSRFIDEIPDQYLDRSFAGGGSRNSGFSDSRMGSAFERMNRGFGGNNAQEAEKKYGPPPKKTGSVVSQIINPPVQKTVEHIPSKDFEPSDTSNLQAGQKVEHAKFGFGEVIKMEGAAHNPIATVKFEHNGEKKIMLNYAKLRILP
;
A
#
# COMPACT_ATOMS: atom_id res chain seq x y z
N MET A 1 19.85 25.38 -16.46
CA MET A 1 19.97 26.50 -17.43
C MET A 1 21.04 26.21 -18.48
N GLN A 2 22.25 25.78 -18.08
CA GLN A 2 23.32 25.38 -19.00
C GLN A 2 22.94 24.20 -19.91
N GLU A 3 22.29 23.16 -19.36
CA GLU A 3 21.87 21.99 -20.14
C GLU A 3 20.85 22.34 -21.22
N LEU A 4 19.86 23.18 -20.90
CA LEU A 4 18.88 23.69 -21.86
C LEU A 4 19.54 24.46 -23.02
N LEU A 5 20.55 25.29 -22.70
CA LEU A 5 21.28 26.05 -23.71
C LEU A 5 22.13 25.12 -24.60
N ASN A 6 22.72 24.07 -24.01
CA ASN A 6 23.46 23.07 -24.76
C ASN A 6 22.54 22.25 -25.68
N SER A 7 21.35 21.84 -25.22
CA SER A 7 20.40 21.09 -26.03
C SER A 7 19.77 21.94 -27.15
N ILE A 8 19.54 23.24 -26.93
CA ILE A 8 19.11 24.17 -27.99
C ILE A 8 20.22 24.29 -29.05
N LYS A 9 21.47 24.43 -28.60
CA LYS A 9 22.62 24.54 -29.49
C LYS A 9 22.79 23.28 -30.34
N GLU A 10 22.73 22.11 -29.71
CA GLU A 10 22.81 20.81 -30.39
C GLU A 10 21.68 20.62 -31.42
N TRP A 11 20.44 21.03 -31.10
CA TRP A 11 19.32 20.99 -32.03
C TRP A 11 19.54 21.87 -33.29
N VAL A 12 20.08 23.07 -33.11
CA VAL A 12 20.38 23.98 -34.22
C VAL A 12 21.55 23.45 -35.07
N GLU A 13 22.55 22.86 -34.42
CA GLU A 13 23.77 22.33 -35.04
C GLU A 13 23.59 20.93 -35.64
N SER A 14 22.53 20.20 -35.28
CA SER A 14 22.22 18.88 -35.84
C SER A 14 22.01 18.99 -37.35
N PRO A 15 22.63 18.11 -38.16
CA PRO A 15 22.38 18.09 -39.60
C PRO A 15 20.90 17.80 -39.87
N ASP A 16 20.38 18.37 -40.96
CA ASP A 16 19.06 17.98 -41.46
C ASP A 16 19.07 16.46 -41.73
N ASN A 17 17.93 15.79 -41.54
CA ASN A 17 17.82 14.33 -41.60
C ASN A 17 18.53 13.76 -42.84
N GLU A 18 19.03 12.52 -42.76
CA GLU A 18 19.78 11.84 -43.85
C GLU A 18 19.06 11.85 -45.22
N ASP A 19 17.75 12.08 -45.22
CA ASP A 19 16.87 12.18 -46.40
C ASP A 19 16.87 13.57 -47.08
N GLY A 20 17.60 14.56 -46.55
CA GLY A 20 17.72 15.91 -47.14
C GLY A 20 16.49 16.81 -46.97
N GLU A 21 15.54 16.42 -46.11
CA GLU A 21 14.42 17.28 -45.72
C GLU A 21 14.86 18.34 -44.71
N VAL A 22 14.59 19.62 -45.02
CA VAL A 22 14.86 20.74 -44.11
C VAL A 22 14.02 20.56 -42.85
N VAL A 23 14.68 20.29 -41.73
CA VAL A 23 14.01 20.16 -40.43
C VAL A 23 13.62 21.56 -39.96
N ASP A 24 12.38 21.74 -39.50
CA ASP A 24 11.97 23.01 -38.89
C ASP A 24 12.76 23.23 -37.58
N LYS A 25 13.76 24.11 -37.64
CA LYS A 25 14.61 24.49 -36.49
C LYS A 25 14.01 25.62 -35.66
N SER A 26 12.71 25.89 -35.79
CA SER A 26 12.02 26.88 -34.96
C SER A 26 12.02 26.48 -33.49
N LEU A 27 11.92 27.49 -32.60
CA LEU A 27 11.73 27.26 -31.17
C LEU A 27 10.44 26.46 -30.90
N GLY A 28 9.42 26.61 -31.74
CA GLY A 28 8.17 25.85 -31.64
C GLY A 28 8.39 24.36 -31.86
N ALA A 29 9.11 23.99 -32.93
CA ALA A 29 9.47 22.61 -33.22
C ALA A 29 10.37 22.00 -32.12
N TYR A 30 11.33 22.78 -31.61
CA TYR A 30 12.18 22.37 -30.50
C TYR A 30 11.38 22.09 -29.21
N LEU A 31 10.46 23.00 -28.84
CA LEU A 31 9.61 22.82 -27.66
C LEU A 31 8.68 21.60 -27.82
N GLN A 32 8.16 21.38 -29.03
CA GLN A 32 7.35 20.20 -29.32
C GLN A 32 8.17 18.92 -29.19
N GLN A 33 9.41 18.88 -29.70
CA GLN A 33 10.29 17.73 -29.59
C GLN A 33 10.69 17.44 -28.15
N ILE A 34 11.10 18.43 -27.34
CA ILE A 34 11.39 18.20 -25.91
C ILE A 34 10.17 17.68 -25.18
N THR A 35 8.98 18.16 -25.54
CA THR A 35 7.74 17.68 -24.93
C THR A 35 7.46 16.22 -25.29
N LEU A 36 7.90 15.76 -26.47
CA LEU A 36 7.75 14.38 -26.93
C LEU A 36 8.89 13.45 -26.46
N LEU A 37 10.10 13.98 -26.26
CA LEU A 37 11.25 13.23 -25.77
C LEU A 37 10.95 12.75 -24.35
N THR A 38 10.81 11.43 -24.20
CA THR A 38 10.68 10.82 -22.89
C THR A 38 12.06 10.49 -22.32
N ASP A 39 12.19 10.45 -20.99
CA ASP A 39 13.45 10.11 -20.26
C ASP A 39 13.99 8.69 -20.56
N SER A 40 13.32 7.96 -21.45
CA SER A 40 13.70 6.65 -21.98
C SER A 40 14.51 6.72 -23.28
N ASP A 41 14.48 7.84 -24.01
CA ASP A 41 14.98 7.93 -25.39
C ASP A 41 16.48 8.28 -25.50
N GLN A 42 17.12 8.69 -24.41
CA GLN A 42 18.53 9.15 -24.39
C GLN A 42 19.50 8.20 -23.67
N LYS A 43 19.18 6.91 -23.56
CA LYS A 43 20.04 5.95 -22.84
C LYS A 43 20.52 4.88 -23.79
N ASP A 44 21.84 4.73 -23.86
CA ASP A 44 22.51 3.66 -24.58
C ASP A 44 21.88 2.30 -24.22
N ALA A 45 21.42 1.58 -25.24
CA ALA A 45 20.69 0.33 -25.06
C ALA A 45 21.55 -0.75 -24.40
N ASP A 46 22.87 -0.66 -24.58
CA ASP A 46 23.87 -1.62 -24.10
C ASP A 46 24.58 -1.18 -22.81
N ALA A 47 24.15 -0.07 -22.18
CA ALA A 47 24.72 0.36 -20.91
C ALA A 47 24.45 -0.66 -19.79
N ASP A 48 25.52 -1.23 -19.21
CA ASP A 48 25.47 -2.18 -18.10
C ASP A 48 25.00 -1.51 -16.80
N THR A 49 23.69 -1.34 -16.68
CA THR A 49 23.03 -0.57 -15.63
C THR A 49 21.76 -1.25 -15.15
N VAL A 50 21.40 -0.98 -13.89
CA VAL A 50 20.09 -1.39 -13.35
C VAL A 50 19.03 -0.37 -13.77
N LYS A 51 18.02 -0.83 -14.50
CA LYS A 51 16.88 0.01 -14.91
C LYS A 51 15.84 0.07 -13.80
N LEU A 52 15.68 1.24 -13.18
CA LEU A 52 14.61 1.52 -12.23
C LEU A 52 13.48 2.25 -12.96
N MET A 53 12.26 1.72 -12.86
CA MET A 53 11.09 2.28 -13.52
C MET A 53 9.81 1.94 -12.75
N THR A 54 8.71 2.61 -13.08
CA THR A 54 7.39 2.25 -12.58
C THR A 54 6.83 1.04 -13.34
N ILE A 55 5.84 0.35 -12.76
CA ILE A 55 5.20 -0.81 -13.41
C ILE A 55 4.60 -0.42 -14.77
N HIS A 56 4.01 0.78 -14.87
CA HIS A 56 3.44 1.30 -16.11
C HIS A 56 4.50 1.50 -17.20
N ALA A 57 5.65 2.05 -16.84
CA ALA A 57 6.77 2.28 -17.77
C ALA A 57 7.42 0.97 -18.25
N ALA A 58 7.27 -0.13 -17.50
CA ALA A 58 7.80 -1.43 -17.90
C ALA A 58 6.98 -2.12 -19.01
N LYS A 59 5.81 -1.58 -19.38
CA LYS A 59 4.93 -2.17 -20.40
C LYS A 59 5.66 -2.27 -21.74
N GLY A 60 5.67 -3.47 -22.33
CA GLY A 60 6.35 -3.74 -23.60
C GLY A 60 7.85 -4.04 -23.47
N LEU A 61 8.43 -3.90 -22.29
CA LEU A 61 9.82 -4.27 -22.01
C LEU A 61 9.91 -5.67 -21.40
N GLU A 62 11.09 -6.28 -21.45
CA GLU A 62 11.34 -7.59 -20.84
C GLU A 62 12.78 -7.69 -20.35
N PHE A 63 12.98 -8.36 -19.21
CA PHE A 63 14.26 -8.43 -18.53
C PHE A 63 14.57 -9.85 -18.06
N SER A 64 15.85 -10.23 -18.08
CA SER A 64 16.29 -11.53 -17.55
C SER A 64 15.92 -11.72 -16.07
N CYS A 65 16.03 -10.65 -15.28
CA CYS A 65 15.73 -10.64 -13.85
C CYS A 65 14.92 -9.37 -13.51
N VAL A 66 13.84 -9.52 -12.76
CA VAL A 66 12.98 -8.41 -12.32
C VAL A 66 12.86 -8.42 -10.80
N PHE A 67 13.05 -7.26 -10.18
CA PHE A 67 12.74 -7.02 -8.77
C PHE A 67 11.51 -6.14 -8.67
N ALA A 68 10.41 -6.71 -8.22
CA ALA A 68 9.17 -6.01 -7.94
C ALA A 68 9.16 -5.62 -6.46
N GLY A 69 9.32 -4.32 -6.20
CA GLY A 69 9.38 -3.75 -4.85
C GLY A 69 8.09 -3.07 -4.44
N GLY A 70 7.73 -3.19 -3.17
CA GLY A 70 6.58 -2.48 -2.58
C GLY A 70 5.23 -3.13 -2.89
N LEU A 71 5.18 -4.47 -2.99
CA LEU A 71 3.94 -5.23 -3.13
C LEU A 71 3.23 -5.30 -1.77
N GLU A 72 2.70 -4.15 -1.36
CA GLU A 72 2.09 -3.88 -0.06
C GLU A 72 0.64 -3.43 -0.27
N GLU A 73 -0.27 -3.82 0.62
CA GLU A 73 -1.62 -3.23 0.62
C GLU A 73 -1.54 -1.71 0.74
N MET A 74 -2.48 -1.00 0.10
CA MET A 74 -2.53 0.48 0.03
C MET A 74 -1.39 1.15 -0.76
N LEU A 75 -0.44 0.36 -1.28
CA LEU A 75 0.59 0.81 -2.24
C LEU A 75 0.39 0.12 -3.58
N PHE A 76 0.24 -1.21 -3.56
CA PHE A 76 -0.06 -2.04 -4.72
C PHE A 76 -0.85 -3.29 -4.25
N PRO A 77 -2.19 -3.28 -4.32
CA PRO A 77 -3.03 -2.31 -5.03
C PRO A 77 -3.02 -0.92 -4.38
N ASN A 78 -3.09 0.13 -5.21
CA ASN A 78 -3.20 1.49 -4.73
C ASN A 78 -4.48 1.66 -3.89
N ALA A 79 -4.37 2.35 -2.75
CA ALA A 79 -5.50 2.62 -1.85
C ALA A 79 -6.73 3.22 -2.55
N LEU A 80 -6.54 4.03 -3.60
CA LEU A 80 -7.63 4.60 -4.40
C LEU A 80 -8.39 3.53 -5.16
N SER A 81 -7.68 2.56 -5.74
CA SER A 81 -8.21 1.48 -6.58
C SER A 81 -8.89 0.34 -5.81
N ILE A 82 -8.86 0.37 -4.47
CA ILE A 82 -9.49 -0.66 -3.62
C ILE A 82 -11.01 -0.48 -3.53
N ASN A 83 -11.51 0.72 -3.85
CA ASN A 83 -12.90 1.08 -3.58
C ASN A 83 -13.90 0.51 -4.59
N THR A 84 -13.45 0.20 -5.81
CA THR A 84 -14.28 -0.40 -6.85
C THR A 84 -13.67 -1.71 -7.33
N ARG A 85 -14.52 -2.65 -7.76
CA ARG A 85 -14.04 -3.92 -8.32
C ARG A 85 -13.27 -3.70 -9.61
N GLU A 86 -13.72 -2.75 -10.43
CA GLU A 86 -13.16 -2.46 -11.76
C GLU A 86 -11.72 -1.93 -11.65
N GLU A 87 -11.47 -0.97 -10.74
CA GLU A 87 -10.13 -0.45 -10.50
C GLU A 87 -9.20 -1.50 -9.89
N LEU A 88 -9.72 -2.36 -9.00
CA LEU A 88 -8.93 -3.45 -8.43
C LEU A 88 -8.52 -4.47 -9.51
N GLU A 89 -9.39 -4.77 -10.47
CA GLU A 89 -9.05 -5.63 -11.62
C GLU A 89 -8.02 -4.95 -12.55
N GLU A 90 -8.00 -3.62 -12.65
CA GLU A 90 -6.93 -2.90 -13.36
C GLU A 90 -5.58 -3.03 -12.64
N GLU A 91 -5.53 -2.87 -11.32
CA GLU A 91 -4.31 -3.12 -10.53
C GLU A 91 -3.84 -4.58 -10.66
N ARG A 92 -4.79 -5.54 -10.73
CA ARG A 92 -4.45 -6.95 -11.00
C ARG A 92 -3.84 -7.12 -12.40
N ARG A 93 -4.36 -6.41 -13.42
CA ARG A 93 -3.75 -6.39 -14.77
C ARG A 93 -2.34 -5.82 -14.72
N LEU A 94 -2.09 -4.78 -13.93
CA LEU A 94 -0.74 -4.26 -13.69
C LEU A 94 0.16 -5.31 -13.03
N PHE A 95 -0.35 -6.10 -12.08
CA PHE A 95 0.43 -7.16 -11.46
C PHE A 95 0.81 -8.26 -12.46
N TYR A 96 -0.13 -8.62 -13.34
CA TYR A 96 0.15 -9.52 -14.45
C TYR A 96 1.26 -8.98 -15.38
N VAL A 97 1.26 -7.67 -15.65
CA VAL A 97 2.35 -7.04 -16.40
C VAL A 97 3.68 -7.26 -15.69
N VAL A 98 3.78 -7.00 -14.38
CA VAL A 98 4.99 -7.25 -13.57
C VAL A 98 5.50 -8.68 -13.74
N ILE A 99 4.62 -9.66 -13.57
CA ILE A 99 4.99 -11.09 -13.68
C ILE A 99 5.56 -11.39 -15.07
N THR A 100 4.90 -10.90 -16.11
CA THR A 100 5.28 -11.15 -17.51
C THR A 100 6.47 -10.33 -18.00
N ARG A 101 7.04 -9.41 -17.19
CA ARG A 101 8.28 -8.70 -17.56
C ARG A 101 9.53 -9.57 -17.33
N ALA A 102 9.44 -10.58 -16.47
CA ALA A 102 10.56 -11.45 -16.11
C ALA A 102 10.69 -12.63 -17.08
N LYS A 103 11.88 -12.80 -17.67
CA LYS A 103 12.21 -13.96 -18.52
C LYS A 103 12.66 -15.18 -17.72
N LYS A 104 13.45 -14.97 -16.67
CA LYS A 104 14.05 -16.06 -15.87
C LYS A 104 13.67 -15.98 -14.41
N ASN A 105 13.97 -14.85 -13.76
CA ASN A 105 13.77 -14.68 -12.32
C ASN A 105 12.89 -13.47 -12.01
N LEU A 106 11.91 -13.67 -11.13
CA LEU A 106 11.07 -12.62 -10.57
C LEU A 106 11.19 -12.65 -9.05
N TRP A 107 11.63 -11.53 -8.47
CA TRP A 107 11.70 -11.33 -7.04
C TRP A 107 10.59 -10.38 -6.61
N ILE A 108 9.73 -10.81 -5.70
CA ILE A 108 8.64 -9.99 -5.17
C ILE A 108 8.98 -9.65 -3.71
N THR A 109 8.96 -8.36 -3.39
CA THR A 109 9.31 -7.86 -2.05
C THR A 109 8.26 -6.89 -1.51
N TYR A 110 8.05 -6.96 -0.20
CA TYR A 110 7.18 -6.07 0.56
C TYR A 110 7.86 -5.72 1.88
N ALA A 111 7.56 -4.55 2.44
CA ALA A 111 8.04 -4.12 3.75
C ALA A 111 6.91 -4.17 4.78
N ASN A 112 7.16 -4.71 5.97
CA ASN A 112 6.21 -4.67 7.09
C ASN A 112 5.98 -3.24 7.62
N ALA A 113 6.96 -2.35 7.42
CA ALA A 113 6.85 -0.95 7.81
C ALA A 113 7.61 -0.06 6.82
N ARG A 114 7.04 1.10 6.48
CA ARG A 114 7.60 2.06 5.52
C ARG A 114 7.33 3.48 5.96
N TYR A 115 8.33 4.36 5.79
CA TYR A 115 8.10 5.79 5.88
C TYR A 115 7.33 6.29 4.65
N ARG A 116 6.15 6.87 4.86
CA ARG A 116 5.35 7.56 3.84
C ARG A 116 5.01 8.96 4.34
N PHE A 117 5.37 9.97 3.54
CA PHE A 117 5.10 11.38 3.82
C PHE A 117 5.52 11.81 5.25
N GLY A 118 6.69 11.35 5.71
CA GLY A 118 7.24 11.67 7.03
C GLY A 118 6.69 10.84 8.20
N SER A 119 5.71 9.96 7.97
CA SER A 119 5.13 9.07 8.99
C SER A 119 5.52 7.61 8.75
N LEU A 120 5.78 6.86 9.81
CA LEU A 120 6.00 5.41 9.73
C LEU A 120 4.65 4.70 9.68
N VAL A 121 4.41 3.96 8.60
CA VAL A 121 3.18 3.20 8.37
C VAL A 121 3.51 1.71 8.41
N GLN A 122 2.70 0.93 9.14
CA GLN A 122 2.75 -0.54 9.08
C GLN A 122 1.97 -0.99 7.85
N ASN A 123 2.55 -1.90 7.08
CA ASN A 123 1.97 -2.39 5.84
C ASN A 123 1.82 -3.91 5.87
N GLU A 124 0.72 -4.37 5.30
CA GLU A 124 0.47 -5.79 5.05
C GLU A 124 0.94 -6.16 3.64
N PRO A 125 1.31 -7.42 3.38
CA PRO A 125 1.63 -7.89 2.03
C PRO A 125 0.43 -7.72 1.10
N SER A 126 0.68 -7.38 -0.16
CA SER A 126 -0.35 -7.29 -1.19
C SER A 126 -1.14 -8.59 -1.32
N ARG A 127 -2.47 -8.49 -1.39
CA ARG A 127 -3.36 -9.64 -1.66
C ARG A 127 -3.00 -10.40 -2.94
N PHE A 128 -2.38 -9.75 -3.93
CA PHE A 128 -2.01 -10.39 -5.18
C PHE A 128 -0.89 -11.44 -5.00
N ILE A 129 -0.12 -11.38 -3.91
CA ILE A 129 0.87 -12.40 -3.58
C ILE A 129 0.18 -13.74 -3.25
N ASP A 130 -0.95 -13.69 -2.54
CA ASP A 130 -1.70 -14.88 -2.15
C ASP A 130 -2.52 -15.48 -3.30
N GLU A 131 -2.69 -14.74 -4.41
CA GLU A 131 -3.29 -15.26 -5.64
C GLU A 131 -2.33 -16.15 -6.45
N ILE A 132 -1.02 -16.12 -6.15
CA ILE A 132 -0.03 -16.96 -6.82
C ILE A 132 -0.04 -18.35 -6.16
N PRO A 133 -0.13 -19.45 -6.94
CA PRO A 133 -0.08 -20.80 -6.37
C PRO A 133 1.25 -21.03 -5.62
N ASP A 134 1.17 -21.53 -4.39
CA ASP A 134 2.32 -21.70 -3.50
C ASP A 134 3.45 -22.57 -4.09
N GLN A 135 3.12 -23.50 -5.00
CA GLN A 135 4.12 -24.32 -5.70
C GLN A 135 5.08 -23.51 -6.58
N TYR A 136 4.72 -22.29 -6.95
CA TYR A 136 5.53 -21.37 -7.75
C TYR A 136 6.19 -20.27 -6.90
N LEU A 137 5.99 -20.30 -5.58
CA LEU A 137 6.55 -19.32 -4.65
C LEU A 137 7.69 -19.94 -3.85
N ASP A 138 8.91 -19.46 -4.11
CA ASP A 138 10.04 -19.70 -3.22
C ASP A 138 10.04 -18.64 -2.10
N ARG A 139 9.83 -19.08 -0.85
CA ARG A 139 9.85 -18.23 0.35
C ARG A 139 11.13 -18.38 1.16
N SER A 140 12.14 -19.11 0.68
CA SER A 140 13.41 -19.34 1.38
C SER A 140 14.14 -18.04 1.74
N PHE A 141 13.98 -17.00 0.92
CA PHE A 141 14.56 -15.66 1.11
C PHE A 141 13.59 -14.64 1.71
N ALA A 142 12.35 -15.04 2.03
CA ALA A 142 11.45 -14.17 2.78
C ALA A 142 12.03 -14.02 4.19
N GLY A 143 12.81 -12.94 4.39
CA GLY A 143 13.51 -12.66 5.64
C GLY A 143 12.59 -12.98 6.82
N GLY A 144 13.08 -13.79 7.75
CA GLY A 144 12.30 -14.50 8.77
C GLY A 144 11.36 -13.61 9.57
N GLY A 145 10.23 -13.24 8.98
CA GLY A 145 9.06 -12.76 9.66
C GLY A 145 8.40 -13.98 10.27
N SER A 146 7.97 -13.86 11.52
CA SER A 146 7.15 -14.84 12.23
C SER A 146 5.90 -15.19 11.43
N ARG A 147 6.03 -16.03 10.41
CA ARG A 147 4.92 -16.76 9.84
C ARG A 147 4.69 -17.93 10.76
N ASN A 148 3.64 -17.77 11.55
CA ASN A 148 2.86 -18.82 12.19
C ASN A 148 2.72 -20.02 11.24
N SER A 149 3.70 -20.93 11.24
CA SER A 149 3.58 -22.20 10.54
C SER A 149 2.54 -23.01 11.29
N GLY A 150 1.32 -22.98 10.77
CA GLY A 150 0.23 -23.88 11.12
C GLY A 150 0.50 -25.32 10.68
N PHE A 151 1.69 -25.84 10.98
CA PHE A 151 2.05 -27.24 10.88
C PHE A 151 2.66 -27.68 12.20
N SER A 152 1.80 -28.22 13.07
CA SER A 152 2.03 -29.43 13.86
C SER A 152 3.47 -29.70 14.31
N ASP A 153 3.92 -29.05 15.38
CA ASP A 153 4.83 -29.70 16.32
C ASP A 153 4.42 -29.36 17.76
N SER A 154 3.77 -30.32 18.42
CA SER A 154 3.23 -30.24 19.78
C SER A 154 4.30 -30.15 20.88
N ARG A 155 5.50 -29.67 20.55
CA ARG A 155 6.67 -29.64 21.45
C ARG A 155 7.21 -28.25 21.77
N MET A 156 6.68 -27.18 21.18
CA MET A 156 7.23 -25.85 21.38
C MET A 156 6.13 -24.82 21.67
N GLY A 157 6.00 -24.45 22.94
CA GLY A 157 4.99 -23.53 23.48
C GLY A 157 4.89 -22.18 22.75
N SER A 158 3.76 -21.51 22.99
CA SER A 158 3.33 -20.29 22.30
C SER A 158 4.36 -19.14 22.38
N ALA A 159 4.28 -18.18 21.46
CA ALA A 159 5.15 -17.00 21.44
C ALA A 159 5.10 -16.18 22.75
N PHE A 160 3.93 -16.16 23.42
CA PHE A 160 3.75 -15.55 24.74
C PHE A 160 4.57 -16.26 25.83
N GLU A 161 4.72 -17.58 25.72
CA GLU A 161 5.46 -18.41 26.69
C GLU A 161 6.99 -18.30 26.53
N ARG A 162 7.46 -17.97 25.32
CA ARG A 162 8.88 -17.67 25.05
C ARG A 162 9.28 -16.29 25.55
N MET A 163 8.39 -15.31 25.48
CA MET A 163 8.67 -13.96 25.96
C MET A 163 8.75 -13.88 27.50
N ASN A 164 8.07 -14.80 28.19
CA ASN A 164 8.15 -14.92 29.66
C ASN A 164 9.37 -15.74 30.15
N ARG A 165 10.14 -16.35 29.24
CA ARG A 165 11.47 -16.90 29.50
C ARG A 165 12.50 -15.83 29.10
N GLY A 166 12.79 -14.93 30.04
CA GLY A 166 13.80 -13.89 29.86
C GLY A 166 15.16 -14.43 29.40
N PHE A 167 15.91 -13.57 28.70
CA PHE A 167 17.29 -13.78 28.28
C PHE A 167 18.17 -14.18 29.47
N GLY A 168 18.42 -15.47 29.65
CA GLY A 168 19.23 -15.98 30.74
C GLY A 168 19.30 -17.50 30.71
N GLY A 169 20.38 -18.03 30.14
CA GLY A 169 20.62 -19.46 30.09
C GLY A 169 20.68 -20.13 31.47
N ASN A 170 20.15 -21.35 31.54
CA ASN A 170 20.59 -22.48 32.36
C ASN A 170 21.04 -22.24 33.82
N ASN A 171 20.41 -21.35 34.59
CA ASN A 171 20.79 -21.15 36.00
C ASN A 171 19.64 -21.22 37.01
N ALA A 172 18.64 -22.06 36.75
CA ALA A 172 17.61 -22.37 37.75
C ALA A 172 18.20 -23.11 38.98
N GLN A 173 19.17 -24.01 38.76
CA GLN A 173 19.83 -24.75 39.85
C GLN A 173 20.81 -23.89 40.67
N GLU A 174 21.46 -22.90 40.07
CA GLU A 174 22.32 -21.94 40.81
C GLU A 174 21.50 -20.91 41.60
N ALA A 175 20.37 -20.46 41.05
CA ALA A 175 19.47 -19.54 41.73
C ALA A 175 18.82 -20.16 42.98
N GLU A 176 18.46 -21.44 42.93
CA GLU A 176 17.88 -22.16 44.08
C GLU A 176 18.87 -22.31 45.24
N LYS A 177 20.17 -22.53 44.94
CA LYS A 177 21.23 -22.56 45.97
C LYS A 177 21.47 -21.20 46.63
N LYS A 178 21.28 -20.10 45.89
CA LYS A 178 21.59 -18.74 46.36
C LYS A 178 20.41 -18.04 47.04
N TYR A 179 19.18 -18.34 46.61
CA TYR A 179 17.97 -17.62 47.04
C TYR A 179 16.86 -18.51 47.62
N GLY A 180 17.06 -19.83 47.65
CA GLY A 180 16.07 -20.79 48.15
C GLY A 180 15.02 -21.18 47.10
N PRO A 181 14.18 -22.18 47.41
CA PRO A 181 13.17 -22.70 46.47
C PRO A 181 12.06 -21.67 46.23
N PRO A 182 11.56 -21.55 44.98
CA PRO A 182 10.51 -20.59 44.66
C PRO A 182 9.19 -20.94 45.37
N PRO A 183 8.37 -19.94 45.72
CA PRO A 183 7.07 -20.17 46.36
C PRO A 183 6.15 -20.97 45.45
N LYS A 184 5.43 -21.96 46.02
CA LYS A 184 4.47 -22.78 45.29
C LYS A 184 3.34 -21.89 44.73
N LYS A 185 3.20 -21.86 43.40
CA LYS A 185 2.07 -21.20 42.74
C LYS A 185 0.77 -21.91 43.12
N THR A 186 0.00 -21.31 44.03
CA THR A 186 -1.42 -21.60 44.20
C THR A 186 -2.14 -21.18 42.92
N GLY A 187 -2.69 -22.15 42.21
CA GLY A 187 -3.37 -21.95 40.94
C GLY A 187 -4.70 -21.24 41.11
N SER A 188 -4.97 -20.27 40.23
CA SER A 188 -6.21 -20.12 39.46
C SER A 188 -6.22 -18.74 38.80
N VAL A 189 -5.85 -18.64 37.53
CA VAL A 189 -6.37 -17.56 36.69
C VAL A 189 -6.76 -18.17 35.35
N VAL A 190 -8.07 -18.26 35.17
CA VAL A 190 -8.74 -18.66 33.94
C VAL A 190 -8.28 -17.72 32.81
N SER A 191 -7.60 -18.26 31.80
CA SER A 191 -7.27 -17.52 30.59
C SER A 191 -8.52 -17.43 29.70
N GLN A 192 -9.38 -16.46 29.95
CA GLN A 192 -10.37 -16.06 28.95
C GLN A 192 -9.64 -15.24 27.88
N ILE A 193 -9.43 -15.85 26.71
CA ILE A 193 -9.09 -15.13 25.49
C ILE A 193 -10.30 -14.27 25.14
N ILE A 194 -10.28 -13.00 25.53
CA ILE A 194 -11.26 -12.02 25.05
C ILE A 194 -10.84 -11.66 23.64
N ASN A 195 -11.40 -12.36 22.64
CA ASN A 195 -11.37 -11.83 21.28
C ASN A 195 -12.10 -10.48 21.31
N PRO A 196 -11.48 -9.37 20.88
CA PRO A 196 -12.21 -8.12 20.74
C PRO A 196 -13.40 -8.39 19.79
N PRO A 197 -14.61 -7.92 20.13
CA PRO A 197 -15.78 -8.20 19.32
C PRO A 197 -15.54 -7.63 17.92
N VAL A 198 -15.53 -8.53 16.92
CA VAL A 198 -15.55 -8.13 15.52
C VAL A 198 -16.87 -7.38 15.31
N GLN A 199 -16.81 -6.05 15.26
CA GLN A 199 -17.98 -5.22 15.00
C GLN A 199 -18.47 -5.53 13.59
N LYS A 200 -19.53 -6.34 13.47
CA LYS A 200 -20.22 -6.58 12.21
C LYS A 200 -20.80 -5.25 11.74
N THR A 201 -20.26 -4.70 10.65
CA THR A 201 -20.84 -3.52 10.01
C THR A 201 -22.20 -3.90 9.43
N VAL A 202 -23.27 -3.31 9.94
CA VAL A 202 -24.60 -3.43 9.35
C VAL A 202 -24.61 -2.61 8.06
N GLU A 203 -24.92 -3.22 6.92
CA GLU A 203 -25.03 -2.49 5.66
C GLU A 203 -26.41 -1.82 5.58
N HIS A 204 -26.42 -0.50 5.43
CA HIS A 204 -27.64 0.30 5.31
C HIS A 204 -28.20 0.23 3.88
N ILE A 205 -29.52 0.19 3.77
CA ILE A 205 -30.22 0.38 2.50
C ILE A 205 -30.67 1.85 2.47
N PRO A 206 -30.18 2.67 1.53
CA PRO A 206 -30.49 4.09 1.49
C PRO A 206 -31.99 4.34 1.31
N SER A 207 -32.47 5.43 1.90
CA SER A 207 -33.86 5.89 1.77
C SER A 207 -34.23 6.12 0.30
N LYS A 208 -35.51 5.95 -0.08
CA LYS A 208 -35.97 6.16 -1.48
C LYS A 208 -35.67 7.57 -2.02
N ASP A 209 -35.61 8.56 -1.12
CA ASP A 209 -35.35 9.97 -1.46
C ASP A 209 -33.88 10.37 -1.22
N PHE A 210 -32.97 9.39 -1.24
CA PHE A 210 -31.55 9.65 -1.00
C PHE A 210 -30.91 10.31 -2.22
N GLU A 211 -30.62 11.61 -2.10
CA GLU A 211 -29.71 12.33 -2.99
C GLU A 211 -28.52 12.89 -2.18
N PRO A 212 -27.27 12.68 -2.64
CA PRO A 212 -26.10 13.27 -2.00
C PRO A 212 -26.20 14.80 -1.97
N SER A 213 -26.06 15.39 -0.79
CA SER A 213 -26.07 16.84 -0.60
C SER A 213 -24.67 17.42 -0.83
N ASP A 214 -24.60 18.72 -1.13
CA ASP A 214 -23.33 19.45 -1.12
C ASP A 214 -22.78 19.50 0.32
N THR A 215 -21.60 18.91 0.53
CA THR A 215 -20.95 18.80 1.84
C THR A 215 -19.98 19.95 2.12
N SER A 216 -19.89 20.95 1.24
CA SER A 216 -18.97 22.09 1.38
C SER A 216 -19.19 22.90 2.68
N ASN A 217 -20.43 22.95 3.16
CA ASN A 217 -20.81 23.65 4.39
C ASN A 217 -21.10 22.70 5.57
N LEU A 218 -20.67 21.44 5.49
CA LEU A 218 -20.90 20.46 6.55
C LEU A 218 -20.14 20.84 7.82
N GLN A 219 -20.83 20.83 8.97
CA GLN A 219 -20.27 21.17 10.28
C GLN A 219 -20.47 20.06 11.30
N ALA A 220 -19.65 20.06 12.35
CA ALA A 220 -19.85 19.19 13.49
C ALA A 220 -21.22 19.49 14.16
N GLY A 221 -21.91 18.44 14.59
CA GLY A 221 -23.27 18.46 15.14
C GLY A 221 -24.37 18.23 14.10
N GLN A 222 -24.07 18.24 12.80
CA GLN A 222 -25.07 17.97 11.77
C GLN A 222 -25.37 16.48 11.64
N LYS A 223 -26.64 16.15 11.38
CA LYS A 223 -27.08 14.79 11.10
C LYS A 223 -26.94 14.51 9.61
N VAL A 224 -26.46 13.31 9.31
CA VAL A 224 -26.23 12.87 7.94
C VAL A 224 -26.72 11.43 7.75
N GLU A 225 -27.13 11.11 6.54
CA GLU A 225 -27.32 9.73 6.10
C GLU A 225 -26.20 9.37 5.13
N HIS A 226 -25.50 8.27 5.39
CA HIS A 226 -24.53 7.70 4.47
C HIS A 226 -25.13 6.49 3.76
N ALA A 227 -24.93 6.41 2.44
CA ALA A 227 -25.50 5.35 1.60
C ALA A 227 -25.22 3.92 2.11
N LYS A 228 -24.05 3.67 2.73
CA LYS A 228 -23.64 2.36 3.26
C LYS A 228 -23.77 2.20 4.78
N PHE A 229 -23.63 3.29 5.53
CA PHE A 229 -23.46 3.23 6.99
C PHE A 229 -24.68 3.77 7.75
N GLY A 230 -25.68 4.27 7.03
CA GLY A 230 -26.94 4.73 7.60
C GLY A 230 -26.85 6.10 8.23
N PHE A 231 -27.71 6.34 9.20
CA PHE A 231 -27.84 7.61 9.89
C PHE A 231 -26.71 7.81 10.92
N GLY A 232 -26.17 9.02 10.98
CA GLY A 232 -25.12 9.38 11.92
C GLY A 232 -25.02 10.88 12.16
N GLU A 233 -24.25 11.24 13.18
CA GLU A 233 -23.98 12.63 13.56
C GLU A 233 -22.50 12.95 13.38
N VAL A 234 -22.21 14.10 12.77
CA VAL A 234 -20.83 14.57 12.58
C VAL A 234 -20.26 15.00 13.92
N ILE A 235 -19.29 14.28 14.46
CA ILE A 235 -18.64 14.61 15.74
C ILE A 235 -17.52 15.62 15.55
N LYS A 236 -16.75 15.49 14.47
CA LYS A 236 -15.56 16.30 14.24
C LYS A 236 -15.26 16.48 12.76
N MET A 237 -14.74 17.66 12.41
CA MET A 237 -14.20 17.98 11.09
C MET A 237 -12.67 18.16 11.18
N GLU A 238 -11.92 17.49 10.31
CA GLU A 238 -10.45 17.52 10.22
C GLU A 238 -10.01 17.52 8.75
N GLY A 239 -8.73 17.78 8.46
CA GLY A 239 -8.17 17.68 7.10
C GLY A 239 -7.90 19.02 6.42
N ALA A 240 -7.26 18.97 5.24
CA ALA A 240 -6.92 20.14 4.46
C ALA A 240 -8.13 20.64 3.65
N ALA A 241 -8.15 21.93 3.27
CA ALA A 241 -9.28 22.53 2.54
C ALA A 241 -9.66 21.79 1.24
N HIS A 242 -8.69 21.15 0.57
CA HIS A 242 -8.92 20.39 -0.65
C HIS A 242 -9.30 18.91 -0.38
N ASN A 243 -9.18 18.40 0.84
CA ASN A 243 -9.52 17.03 1.24
C ASN A 243 -10.06 17.00 2.69
N PRO A 244 -11.27 17.55 2.94
CA PRO A 244 -11.87 17.54 4.26
C PRO A 244 -12.34 16.13 4.67
N ILE A 245 -12.15 15.81 5.95
CA ILE A 245 -12.48 14.54 6.59
C ILE A 245 -13.43 14.80 7.76
N ALA A 246 -14.61 14.17 7.73
CA ALA A 246 -15.57 14.17 8.82
C ALA A 246 -15.45 12.88 9.64
N THR A 247 -15.44 12.98 10.96
CA THR A 247 -15.67 11.85 11.87
C THR A 247 -17.16 11.80 12.19
N VAL A 248 -17.85 10.76 11.73
CA VAL A 248 -19.30 10.58 11.89
C VAL A 248 -19.57 9.39 12.78
N LYS A 249 -20.43 9.58 13.79
CA LYS A 249 -20.92 8.51 14.66
C LYS A 249 -22.24 7.97 14.12
N PHE A 250 -22.19 6.78 13.55
CA PHE A 250 -23.35 6.09 12.99
C PHE A 250 -24.10 5.30 14.06
N GLU A 251 -25.43 5.29 13.96
CA GLU A 251 -26.31 4.61 14.94
C GLU A 251 -26.03 3.11 15.04
N HIS A 252 -25.71 2.46 13.92
CA HIS A 252 -25.50 1.01 13.84
C HIS A 252 -24.04 0.60 13.53
N ASN A 253 -23.18 1.55 13.17
CA ASN A 253 -21.84 1.27 12.64
C ASN A 253 -20.72 1.96 13.42
N GLY A 254 -21.05 2.60 14.55
CA GLY A 254 -20.09 3.28 15.41
C GLY A 254 -19.43 4.49 14.74
N GLU A 255 -18.28 4.91 15.24
CA GLU A 255 -17.55 6.05 14.71
C GLU A 255 -16.73 5.67 13.47
N LYS A 256 -16.85 6.47 12.40
CA LYS A 256 -16.11 6.30 11.15
C LYS A 256 -15.55 7.64 10.68
N LYS A 257 -14.34 7.62 10.14
CA LYS A 257 -13.75 8.75 9.42
C LYS A 257 -14.11 8.65 7.93
N ILE A 258 -14.63 9.74 7.38
CA ILE A 258 -15.18 9.81 6.03
C ILE A 258 -14.60 11.03 5.33
N MET A 259 -14.00 10.85 4.16
CA MET A 259 -13.51 11.95 3.33
C MET A 259 -14.65 12.52 2.49
N LEU A 260 -14.98 13.80 2.67
CA LEU A 260 -16.22 14.38 2.15
C LEU A 260 -16.28 14.44 0.62
N ASN A 261 -15.15 14.62 -0.05
CA ASN A 261 -15.06 14.65 -1.51
C ASN A 261 -15.55 13.35 -2.19
N TYR A 262 -15.54 12.23 -1.48
CA TYR A 262 -15.92 10.91 -1.99
C TYR A 262 -17.15 10.34 -1.28
N ALA A 263 -17.67 11.05 -0.29
CA ALA A 263 -18.74 10.54 0.56
C ALA A 263 -20.10 10.82 -0.07
N LYS A 264 -20.86 9.76 -0.33
CA LYS A 264 -22.29 9.88 -0.63
C LYS A 264 -23.03 10.12 0.68
N LEU A 265 -23.04 11.38 1.12
CA LEU A 265 -23.74 11.85 2.31
C LEU A 265 -24.92 12.72 1.92
N ARG A 266 -26.07 12.46 2.54
CA ARG A 266 -27.23 13.36 2.54
C ARG A 266 -27.25 14.09 3.87
N ILE A 267 -27.25 15.42 3.83
CA ILE A 267 -27.39 16.23 5.04
C ILE A 267 -28.87 16.24 5.40
N LEU A 268 -29.17 15.90 6.65
CA LEU A 268 -30.53 15.95 7.17
C LEU A 268 -30.77 17.32 7.82
N PRO A 269 -32.00 17.87 7.69
CA PRO A 269 -32.38 19.13 8.32
C PRO A 269 -32.37 19.04 9.85
#